data_AF-A0A0C3KED0-F1
#
_entry.id   AF-A0A0C3KED0-F1
#
_cell.length_a   1.000
_cell.length_b   1.000
_cell.length_c   1.000
_cell.angle_alpha   90.00
_cell.angle_beta   90.00
_cell.angle_gamma   90.00
#
_symmetry.space_group_name_H-M   'P 1'
#
loop_
_entity.id
_entity.type
_entity.pdbx_description
1 polymer ?
#
loop_
_entity_poly.entity_id
_entity_poly.type
_entity_poly.pdbx_seq_one_letter_code
_entity_poly.pdbx_strand_id
1 'polypeptide(L)'
;MLGSKNDRIRRECYTRSDDPSIWQKINTVRRWIFEKGRSLVSQVVDALLGIHGLVPLHSAFSEPLAQFGLDIYSLLVPDLLHEFELSVWKAAFTHLIQILYALGGDRIQELNKRYRQVPTFGRDTICKFSNNASAMKKLAACDFEDLLQCSIPVFEGLLPPPYNDTIMDLLFELATWHALAKLRLHTETSLHFLDSSTTRLGCLFRRFKTAVCDQIATKDLPSEEAARGRRTAASAARAQGDGNSRPAAAQTGLRQ
;
A
#
# COMPACT_ATOMS: atom_id res chain seq x y z
N MET A 1 -1.81 14.21 3.63
CA MET A 1 -0.95 14.64 2.49
C MET A 1 0.48 14.47 2.94
N LEU A 2 1.26 13.58 2.31
CA LEU A 2 2.59 13.22 2.82
C LEU A 2 3.50 14.44 3.05
N GLY A 3 4.05 14.52 4.27
CA GLY A 3 5.14 15.42 4.64
C GLY A 3 4.79 16.90 4.83
N SER A 4 3.51 17.30 4.75
CA SER A 4 3.12 18.70 4.99
C SER A 4 3.00 19.04 6.47
N LYS A 5 3.12 20.33 6.84
CA LYS A 5 2.90 20.79 8.23
C LYS A 5 1.53 20.34 8.78
N ASN A 6 0.49 20.46 7.97
CA ASN A 6 -0.86 20.03 8.36
C ASN A 6 -0.96 18.51 8.55
N ASP A 7 -0.20 17.72 7.80
CA ASP A 7 -0.14 16.26 7.98
C ASP A 7 0.48 15.89 9.32
N ARG A 8 1.55 16.59 9.70
CA ARG A 8 2.24 16.41 10.98
C ARG A 8 1.34 16.76 12.16
N ILE A 9 0.72 17.94 12.10
CA ILE A 9 -0.26 18.37 13.10
C ILE A 9 -1.39 17.34 13.21
N ARG A 10 -1.91 16.82 12.09
CA ARG A 10 -2.92 15.77 12.14
C ARG A 10 -2.42 14.48 12.78
N ARG A 11 -1.18 14.05 12.50
CA ARG A 11 -0.61 12.85 13.13
C ARG A 11 -0.50 13.03 14.64
N GLU A 12 -0.08 14.20 15.11
CA GLU A 12 0.02 14.53 16.53
C GLU A 12 -1.37 14.63 17.19
N CYS A 13 -2.29 15.40 16.61
CA CYS A 13 -3.62 15.61 17.17
C CYS A 13 -4.51 14.37 17.14
N TYR A 14 -4.32 13.49 16.17
CA TYR A 14 -5.10 12.25 15.99
C TYR A 14 -4.25 11.00 16.20
N THR A 15 -3.20 11.10 17.04
CA THR A 15 -2.44 9.93 17.47
C THR A 15 -3.40 8.92 18.09
N ARG A 16 -3.32 7.67 17.64
CA ARG A 16 -4.13 6.59 18.22
C ARG A 16 -3.54 6.24 19.58
N SER A 17 -4.41 6.14 20.57
CA SER A 17 -4.07 5.66 21.91
C SER A 17 -4.73 4.33 22.18
N ASP A 18 -3.98 3.35 22.69
CA ASP A 18 -4.56 2.10 23.18
C ASP A 18 -5.23 2.32 24.55
N ASP A 19 -6.48 2.77 24.51
CA ASP A 19 -7.22 3.20 25.70
C ASP A 19 -8.35 2.20 26.11
N PRO A 20 -8.85 2.30 27.35
CA PRO A 20 -9.95 1.45 27.81
C PRO A 20 -11.24 1.54 26.97
N SER A 21 -11.49 2.66 26.27
CA SER A 21 -12.64 2.79 25.36
C SER A 21 -12.50 1.88 24.15
N ILE A 22 -11.30 1.82 23.56
CA ILE A 22 -10.96 0.90 22.47
C ILE A 22 -11.13 -0.55 22.93
N TRP A 23 -10.63 -0.89 24.12
CA TRP A 23 -10.75 -2.26 24.64
C TRP A 23 -12.20 -2.69 24.85
N GLN A 24 -13.04 -1.80 25.38
CA GLN A 24 -14.46 -2.07 25.54
C GLN A 24 -15.18 -2.31 24.20
N LYS A 25 -14.85 -1.52 23.17
CA LYS A 25 -15.37 -1.71 21.80
C LYS A 25 -14.95 -3.08 21.26
N ILE A 26 -13.66 -3.43 21.37
CA ILE A 26 -13.12 -4.72 20.91
C ILE A 26 -13.79 -5.88 21.66
N ASN A 27 -13.87 -5.83 22.98
CA ASN A 27 -14.48 -6.88 23.80
C ASN A 27 -15.98 -7.04 23.53
N THR A 28 -16.68 -5.95 23.24
CA THR A 28 -18.09 -6.01 22.83
C THR A 28 -18.27 -6.74 21.51
N VAL A 29 -17.44 -6.43 20.51
CA VAL A 29 -17.47 -7.13 19.22
C VAL A 29 -17.05 -8.60 19.36
N ARG A 30 -16.04 -8.90 20.17
CA ARG A 30 -15.63 -10.29 20.44
C ARG A 30 -16.78 -11.12 21.01
N ARG A 31 -17.53 -10.59 21.99
CA ARG A 31 -18.73 -11.27 22.52
C ARG A 31 -19.78 -11.50 21.42
N TRP A 32 -20.00 -10.51 20.56
CA TRP A 32 -20.95 -10.67 19.45
C TRP A 32 -20.54 -11.79 18.48
N ILE A 33 -19.25 -11.92 18.18
CA ILE A 33 -18.74 -12.93 17.27
C ILE A 33 -18.76 -14.31 17.93
N PHE A 34 -18.09 -14.46 19.08
CA PHE A 34 -17.81 -15.75 19.69
C PHE A 34 -18.99 -16.32 20.49
N GLU A 35 -19.78 -15.48 21.16
CA GLU A 35 -20.91 -15.95 21.98
C GLU A 35 -22.23 -15.91 21.22
N LYS A 36 -22.44 -14.86 20.41
CA LYS A 36 -23.70 -14.63 19.68
C LYS A 36 -23.66 -15.07 18.21
N GLY A 37 -22.55 -15.63 17.75
CA GLY A 37 -22.40 -16.17 16.39
C GLY A 37 -22.54 -15.13 15.28
N ARG A 38 -22.29 -13.84 15.56
CA ARG A 38 -22.40 -12.80 14.52
C ARG A 38 -21.23 -12.91 13.54
N SER A 39 -21.54 -12.71 12.26
CA SER A 39 -20.53 -12.67 11.19
C SER A 39 -19.58 -11.49 11.38
N LEU A 40 -18.30 -11.73 11.14
CA LEU A 40 -17.24 -10.71 11.07
C LEU A 40 -17.53 -9.62 10.02
N VAL A 41 -18.27 -9.98 8.96
CA VAL A 41 -18.62 -9.09 7.85
C VAL A 41 -19.94 -8.34 8.11
N SER A 42 -20.48 -8.44 9.33
CA SER A 42 -21.71 -7.73 9.68
C SER A 42 -21.48 -6.21 9.67
N GLN A 43 -22.42 -5.46 9.07
CA GLN A 43 -22.42 -4.00 9.07
C GLN A 43 -22.34 -3.43 10.50
N VAL A 44 -22.87 -4.14 11.50
CA VAL A 44 -22.84 -3.70 12.90
C VAL A 44 -21.43 -3.79 13.49
N VAL A 45 -20.65 -4.78 13.08
CA VAL A 45 -19.23 -4.92 13.49
C VAL A 45 -18.40 -3.84 12.81
N ASP A 46 -18.62 -3.63 11.52
CA ASP A 46 -17.92 -2.61 10.73
C ASP A 46 -18.25 -1.19 11.21
N ALA A 47 -19.51 -0.91 11.56
CA ALA A 47 -19.90 0.39 12.11
C ALA A 47 -19.18 0.72 13.43
N LEU A 48 -18.81 -0.28 14.24
CA LEU A 48 -18.15 -0.05 15.53
C LEU A 48 -16.62 -0.01 15.40
N LEU A 49 -16.02 -0.97 14.69
CA LEU A 49 -14.56 -1.10 14.57
C LEU A 49 -13.99 -0.40 13.34
N GLY A 50 -14.73 -0.36 12.23
CA GLY A 50 -14.28 0.19 10.95
C GLY A 50 -13.97 1.68 11.00
N ILE A 51 -14.71 2.45 11.81
CA ILE A 51 -14.43 3.90 12.03
C ILE A 51 -12.99 4.12 12.52
N HIS A 52 -12.48 3.21 13.33
CA HIS A 52 -11.15 3.29 13.93
C HIS A 52 -10.13 2.43 13.17
N GLY A 53 -10.56 1.67 12.16
CA GLY A 53 -9.73 0.67 11.47
C GLY A 53 -9.26 -0.46 12.40
N LEU A 54 -10.06 -0.80 13.41
CA LEU A 54 -9.73 -1.81 14.41
C LEU A 54 -10.13 -3.21 13.93
N VAL A 55 -9.43 -4.20 14.44
CA VAL A 55 -9.74 -5.62 14.27
C VAL A 55 -10.28 -6.13 15.61
N PRO A 56 -11.17 -7.14 15.66
CA PRO A 56 -11.63 -7.75 16.92
C PRO A 56 -10.55 -8.59 17.64
N LEU A 57 -9.30 -8.12 17.58
CA LEU A 57 -8.14 -8.67 18.23
C LEU A 57 -7.76 -7.73 19.38
N HIS A 58 -7.66 -8.28 20.57
CA HIS A 58 -7.10 -7.59 21.72
C HIS A 58 -5.68 -8.11 21.91
N SER A 59 -4.70 -7.21 22.00
CA SER A 59 -3.31 -7.64 22.20
C SER A 59 -3.14 -8.18 23.62
N ALA A 60 -2.39 -9.27 23.75
CA ALA A 60 -2.03 -9.81 25.07
C ALA A 60 -1.18 -8.83 25.90
N PHE A 61 -0.61 -7.81 25.27
CA PHE A 61 0.24 -6.81 25.91
C PHE A 61 -0.48 -5.51 26.25
N SER A 62 -1.69 -5.27 25.74
CA SER A 62 -2.43 -4.02 25.96
C SER A 62 -2.67 -3.74 27.44
N GLU A 63 -3.44 -4.59 28.13
CA GLU A 63 -3.74 -4.40 29.55
C GLU A 63 -2.50 -4.50 30.46
N PRO A 64 -1.59 -5.50 30.29
CA PRO A 64 -0.43 -5.62 31.17
C PRO A 64 0.61 -4.51 31.01
N LEU A 65 0.70 -3.85 29.86
CA LEU A 65 1.62 -2.72 29.67
C LEU A 65 0.99 -1.38 30.04
N ALA A 66 -0.33 -1.25 29.92
CA ALA A 66 -1.03 -0.04 30.30
C ALA A 66 -0.89 0.30 31.80
N GLN A 67 -0.77 -0.70 32.68
CA GLN A 67 -0.49 -0.46 34.11
C GLN A 67 0.85 0.26 34.35
N PHE A 68 1.78 0.16 33.40
CA PHE A 68 3.08 0.83 33.42
C PHE A 68 3.06 2.14 32.61
N GLY A 69 1.89 2.57 32.10
CA GLY A 69 1.76 3.76 31.27
C GLY A 69 2.31 3.59 29.85
N LEU A 70 2.53 2.35 29.39
CA LEU A 70 3.06 2.07 28.05
C LEU A 70 1.91 1.77 27.08
N ASP A 71 1.80 2.60 26.04
CA ASP A 71 0.86 2.42 24.94
C ASP A 71 1.43 1.47 23.89
N ILE A 72 0.73 0.37 23.59
CA ILE A 72 1.19 -0.60 22.60
C ILE A 72 1.34 0.01 21.20
N TYR A 73 0.52 0.98 20.82
CA TYR A 73 0.61 1.61 19.51
C TYR A 73 1.91 2.41 19.34
N SER A 74 2.50 2.88 20.44
CA SER A 74 3.82 3.54 20.41
C SER A 74 4.98 2.56 20.20
N LEU A 75 4.77 1.26 20.49
CA LEU A 75 5.78 0.21 20.35
C LEU A 75 5.82 -0.40 18.94
N LEU A 76 4.74 -0.21 18.16
CA LEU A 76 4.64 -0.75 16.81
C LEU A 76 5.43 0.12 15.84
N VAL A 77 6.52 -0.44 15.29
CA VAL A 77 7.33 0.22 14.28
C VAL A 77 6.74 -0.05 12.89
N PRO A 78 6.64 0.96 12.00
CA PRO A 78 6.22 0.77 10.62
C PRO A 78 7.03 -0.32 9.91
N ASP A 79 6.33 -1.25 9.25
CA ASP A 79 6.99 -2.29 8.47
C ASP A 79 7.28 -1.76 7.06
N LEU A 80 8.54 -1.42 6.81
CA LEU A 80 8.95 -0.84 5.52
C LEU A 80 8.68 -1.77 4.33
N LEU A 81 8.79 -3.09 4.53
CA LEU A 81 8.60 -4.08 3.47
C LEU A 81 7.14 -4.10 2.99
N HIS A 82 6.19 -4.00 3.91
CA HIS A 82 4.77 -3.99 3.58
C HIS A 82 4.22 -2.59 3.28
N GLU A 83 4.58 -1.60 4.10
CA GLU A 83 4.02 -0.25 4.01
C GLU A 83 4.62 0.60 2.90
N PHE A 84 5.87 0.34 2.53
CA PHE A 84 6.55 1.07 1.47
C PHE A 84 6.84 0.21 0.25
N GLU A 85 7.61 -0.87 0.37
CA GLU A 85 8.11 -1.64 -0.81
C GLU A 85 6.94 -2.26 -1.59
N LEU A 86 6.06 -3.01 -0.91
CA LEU A 86 4.88 -3.63 -1.52
C LEU A 86 3.70 -2.66 -1.76
N SER A 87 3.71 -1.51 -1.09
CA SER A 87 2.61 -0.55 -1.11
C SER A 87 2.96 0.64 -1.99
N VAL A 88 3.67 1.62 -1.44
CA VAL A 88 3.95 2.90 -2.11
C VAL A 88 4.82 2.71 -3.33
N TRP A 89 5.95 2.01 -3.19
CA TRP A 89 6.89 1.83 -4.28
C TRP A 89 6.30 0.97 -5.39
N LYS A 90 5.71 -0.19 -5.07
CA LYS A 90 5.00 -1.00 -6.08
C LYS A 90 3.97 -0.19 -6.85
N ALA A 91 3.18 0.65 -6.18
CA ALA A 91 2.19 1.50 -6.84
C ALA A 91 2.86 2.56 -7.74
N ALA A 92 3.91 3.23 -7.25
CA ALA A 92 4.68 4.21 -8.03
C ALA A 92 5.33 3.56 -9.26
N PHE A 93 6.00 2.41 -9.09
CA PHE A 93 6.60 1.64 -10.16
C PHE A 93 5.56 1.17 -11.18
N THR A 94 4.42 0.65 -10.73
CA THR A 94 3.30 0.28 -11.63
C THR A 94 2.88 1.46 -12.48
N HIS A 95 2.76 2.64 -11.89
CA HIS A 95 2.38 3.85 -12.61
C HIS A 95 3.46 4.32 -13.60
N LEU A 96 4.74 4.20 -13.25
CA LEU A 96 5.84 4.45 -14.19
C LEU A 96 5.76 3.50 -15.40
N ILE A 97 5.44 2.21 -15.19
CA ILE A 97 5.23 1.26 -16.29
C ILE A 97 4.02 1.66 -17.15
N GLN A 98 2.92 2.11 -16.55
CA GLN A 98 1.75 2.62 -17.29
C GLN A 98 2.10 3.84 -18.16
N ILE A 99 2.94 4.76 -17.66
CA ILE A 99 3.42 5.91 -18.42
C ILE A 99 4.25 5.45 -19.63
N LEU A 100 5.19 4.53 -19.43
CA LEU A 100 5.99 3.97 -20.52
C LEU A 100 5.11 3.25 -21.56
N TYR A 101 4.07 2.55 -21.11
CA TYR A 101 3.11 1.90 -21.99
C TYR A 101 2.31 2.93 -22.81
N ALA A 102 1.87 4.02 -22.19
CA ALA A 102 1.11 5.08 -22.85
C ALA A 102 1.94 5.84 -23.91
N LEU A 103 3.24 6.03 -23.65
CA LEU A 103 4.17 6.62 -24.62
C LEU A 103 4.52 5.67 -25.78
N GLY A 104 4.29 4.36 -25.61
CA GLY A 104 4.51 3.33 -26.61
C GLY A 104 5.98 3.17 -27.05
N GLY A 105 6.15 2.53 -28.21
CA GLY A 105 7.46 2.17 -28.75
C GLY A 105 8.18 1.06 -27.96
N ASP A 106 9.50 1.01 -28.06
CA ASP A 106 10.33 -0.05 -27.46
C ASP A 106 10.76 0.24 -26.01
N ARG A 107 10.12 1.21 -25.33
CA ARG A 107 10.54 1.67 -24.00
C ARG A 107 10.44 0.59 -22.92
N ILE A 108 9.40 -0.24 -22.97
CA ILE A 108 9.22 -1.34 -22.01
C ILE A 108 10.26 -2.45 -22.25
N GLN A 109 10.56 -2.71 -23.52
CA GLN A 109 11.55 -3.68 -23.95
C GLN A 109 12.95 -3.22 -23.51
N GLU A 110 13.24 -1.94 -23.68
CA GLU A 110 14.49 -1.32 -23.24
C GLU A 110 14.60 -1.30 -21.71
N LEU A 111 13.53 -0.96 -20.97
CA LEU A 111 13.51 -1.07 -19.51
C LEU A 111 13.84 -2.50 -19.04
N ASN A 112 13.16 -3.50 -19.61
CA ASN A 112 13.40 -4.89 -19.26
C ASN A 112 14.83 -5.34 -19.63
N LYS A 113 15.36 -4.88 -20.76
CA LYS A 113 16.75 -5.14 -21.17
C LYS A 113 17.73 -4.54 -20.17
N ARG A 114 17.53 -3.29 -19.73
CA ARG A 114 18.38 -2.62 -18.75
C ARG A 114 18.35 -3.31 -17.39
N TYR A 115 17.18 -3.70 -16.89
CA TYR A 115 17.10 -4.51 -15.65
C TYR A 115 17.87 -5.83 -15.76
N ARG A 116 17.83 -6.51 -16.92
CA ARG A 116 18.63 -7.75 -17.13
C ARG A 116 20.13 -7.50 -17.17
N GLN A 117 20.56 -6.30 -17.52
CA GLN A 117 21.96 -5.91 -17.60
C GLN A 117 22.54 -5.48 -16.24
N VAL A 118 21.69 -5.25 -15.24
CA VAL A 118 22.15 -4.94 -13.89
C VAL A 118 22.90 -6.16 -13.33
N PRO A 119 24.20 -6.02 -12.97
CA PRO A 119 24.95 -7.10 -12.38
C PRO A 119 24.41 -7.41 -10.98
N THR A 120 24.48 -8.68 -10.58
CA THR A 120 24.20 -9.07 -9.20
C THR A 120 25.25 -8.46 -8.27
N PHE A 121 24.83 -7.99 -7.09
CA PHE A 121 25.72 -7.41 -6.10
C PHE A 121 25.51 -8.05 -4.72
N GLY A 122 26.60 -8.40 -4.06
CA GLY A 122 26.56 -9.14 -2.80
C GLY A 122 25.99 -10.55 -2.97
N ARG A 123 25.80 -11.27 -1.85
CA ARG A 123 25.11 -12.57 -1.85
C ARG A 123 23.59 -12.41 -1.93
N ASP A 124 23.06 -11.40 -1.26
CA ASP A 124 21.61 -11.19 -1.09
C ASP A 124 21.19 -9.70 -1.22
N THR A 125 22.04 -8.83 -1.79
CA THR A 125 21.78 -7.38 -1.81
C THR A 125 21.13 -6.91 -3.11
N ILE A 126 21.62 -7.37 -4.27
CA ILE A 126 20.97 -7.16 -5.57
C ILE A 126 20.92 -8.52 -6.26
N CYS A 127 19.73 -9.10 -6.30
CA CYS A 127 19.46 -10.37 -6.94
C CYS A 127 19.31 -10.22 -8.45
N LYS A 128 19.39 -11.36 -9.16
CA LYS A 128 19.21 -11.37 -10.61
C LYS A 128 17.76 -11.03 -10.96
N PHE A 129 17.54 -9.93 -11.69
CA PHE A 129 16.21 -9.56 -12.15
C PHE A 129 15.61 -10.59 -13.12
N SER A 130 14.29 -10.75 -13.03
CA SER A 130 13.55 -11.64 -13.94
C SER A 130 13.59 -11.13 -15.40
N ASN A 131 13.28 -12.02 -16.35
CA ASN A 131 13.24 -11.65 -17.78
C ASN A 131 12.25 -10.51 -18.09
N ASN A 132 11.24 -10.26 -17.23
CA ASN A 132 10.25 -9.23 -17.45
C ASN A 132 9.90 -8.50 -16.14
N ALA A 133 10.76 -7.56 -15.76
CA ALA A 133 10.58 -6.69 -14.60
C ALA A 133 9.27 -5.87 -14.70
N SER A 134 8.94 -5.36 -15.89
CA SER A 134 7.73 -4.56 -16.10
C SER A 134 6.42 -5.31 -15.84
N ALA A 135 6.41 -6.64 -15.99
CA ALA A 135 5.21 -7.43 -15.74
C ALA A 135 4.94 -7.64 -14.25
N MET A 136 5.94 -7.44 -13.39
CA MET A 136 5.85 -7.58 -11.93
C MET A 136 5.21 -8.90 -11.47
N LYS A 137 5.43 -9.99 -12.22
CA LYS A 137 4.85 -11.30 -11.93
C LYS A 137 5.79 -12.09 -11.03
N LYS A 138 5.21 -12.72 -9.99
CA LYS A 138 5.92 -13.60 -9.04
C LYS A 138 7.08 -12.91 -8.32
N LEU A 139 6.97 -11.60 -8.08
CA LEU A 139 7.94 -10.85 -7.29
C LEU A 139 7.57 -10.94 -5.80
N ALA A 140 8.57 -11.28 -4.98
CA ALA A 140 8.53 -11.10 -3.53
C ALA A 140 8.74 -9.62 -3.18
N ALA A 141 8.55 -9.28 -1.91
CA ALA A 141 8.72 -7.90 -1.45
C ALA A 141 10.18 -7.42 -1.61
N CYS A 142 11.16 -8.27 -1.30
CA CYS A 142 12.58 -7.95 -1.48
C CYS A 142 12.93 -7.62 -2.95
N ASP A 143 12.24 -8.23 -3.92
CA ASP A 143 12.48 -7.90 -5.33
C ASP A 143 12.06 -6.45 -5.66
N PHE A 144 11.06 -5.91 -4.95
CA PHE A 144 10.65 -4.51 -5.11
C PHE A 144 11.70 -3.55 -4.54
N GLU A 145 12.38 -3.91 -3.45
CA GLU A 145 13.55 -3.17 -2.98
C GLU A 145 14.63 -3.10 -4.06
N ASP A 146 15.03 -4.25 -4.63
CA ASP A 146 16.08 -4.30 -5.66
C ASP A 146 15.69 -3.45 -6.88
N LEU A 147 14.41 -3.49 -7.29
CA LEU A 147 13.88 -2.66 -8.37
C LEU A 147 14.04 -1.17 -8.10
N LEU A 148 13.86 -0.72 -6.85
CA LEU A 148 14.04 0.67 -6.45
C LEU A 148 15.53 1.06 -6.46
N GLN A 149 16.37 0.24 -5.82
CA GLN A 149 17.82 0.50 -5.72
C GLN A 149 18.47 0.65 -7.11
N CYS A 150 17.99 -0.11 -8.10
CA CYS A 150 18.51 -0.10 -9.46
C CYS A 150 17.70 0.77 -10.44
N SER A 151 16.71 1.51 -9.96
CA SER A 151 15.76 2.24 -10.82
C SER A 151 16.40 3.38 -11.61
N ILE A 152 17.30 4.16 -10.99
CA ILE A 152 17.91 5.35 -11.61
C ILE A 152 18.59 5.02 -12.95
N PRO A 153 19.62 4.13 -13.01
CA PRO A 153 20.29 3.82 -14.27
C PRO A 153 19.37 3.12 -15.29
N VAL A 154 18.29 2.48 -14.83
CA VAL A 154 17.34 1.81 -15.71
C VAL A 154 16.41 2.82 -16.40
N PHE A 155 15.89 3.79 -15.66
CA PHE A 155 14.94 4.78 -16.17
C PHE A 155 15.61 6.00 -16.83
N GLU A 156 16.90 6.24 -16.60
CA GLU A 156 17.62 7.38 -17.15
C GLU A 156 17.55 7.46 -18.69
N GLY A 157 17.00 8.56 -19.21
CA GLY A 157 16.85 8.79 -20.64
C GLY A 157 15.80 7.92 -21.32
N LEU A 158 14.95 7.21 -20.56
CA LEU A 158 13.89 6.37 -21.11
C LEU A 158 12.66 7.18 -21.53
N LEU A 159 12.43 8.31 -20.87
CA LEU A 159 11.37 9.26 -21.21
C LEU A 159 11.96 10.50 -21.89
N PRO A 160 11.21 11.17 -22.77
CA PRO A 160 11.66 12.42 -23.35
C PRO A 160 11.64 13.55 -22.30
N PRO A 161 12.49 14.58 -22.44
CA PRO A 161 12.33 15.83 -21.71
C PRO A 161 10.95 16.46 -22.00
N PRO A 162 10.30 17.10 -21.01
CA PRO A 162 10.76 17.39 -19.65
C PRO A 162 10.45 16.29 -18.61
N TYR A 163 9.84 15.16 -19.01
CA TYR A 163 9.35 14.16 -18.07
C TYR A 163 10.47 13.38 -17.37
N ASN A 164 11.58 13.14 -18.09
CA ASN A 164 12.73 12.41 -17.56
C ASN A 164 13.25 13.01 -16.25
N ASP A 165 13.50 14.31 -16.23
CA ASP A 165 14.12 14.98 -15.07
C ASP A 165 13.22 14.89 -13.83
N THR A 166 11.90 15.03 -14.03
CA THR A 166 10.93 14.91 -12.93
C THR A 166 10.90 13.49 -12.37
N ILE A 167 11.04 12.47 -13.22
CA ILE A 167 11.07 11.06 -12.79
C ILE A 167 12.41 10.73 -12.13
N MET A 168 13.53 11.25 -12.66
CA MET A 168 14.85 11.08 -12.05
C MET A 168 14.89 11.70 -10.64
N ASP A 169 14.40 12.93 -10.49
CA ASP A 169 14.26 13.59 -9.18
C ASP A 169 13.44 12.73 -8.20
N LEU A 170 12.31 12.19 -8.67
CA LEU A 170 11.42 11.35 -7.85
C LEU A 170 12.08 10.03 -7.45
N LEU A 171 12.71 9.32 -8.38
CA LEU A 171 13.39 8.04 -8.12
C LEU A 171 14.57 8.24 -7.17
N PHE A 172 15.34 9.31 -7.35
CA PHE A 172 16.43 9.67 -6.44
C PHE A 172 15.94 9.93 -5.02
N GLU A 173 14.87 10.72 -4.85
CA GLU A 173 14.32 10.98 -3.52
C GLU A 173 13.68 9.73 -2.90
N LEU A 174 13.01 8.87 -3.69
CA LEU A 174 12.49 7.59 -3.21
C LEU A 174 13.60 6.68 -2.68
N ALA A 175 14.70 6.54 -3.43
CA ALA A 175 15.86 5.75 -3.02
C ALA A 175 16.54 6.36 -1.78
N THR A 176 16.66 7.69 -1.72
CA THR A 176 17.22 8.40 -0.56
C THR A 176 16.37 8.19 0.69
N TRP A 177 15.06 8.35 0.57
CA TRP A 177 14.12 8.14 1.67
C TRP A 177 14.16 6.70 2.17
N HIS A 178 14.16 5.73 1.26
CA HIS A 178 14.23 4.30 1.58
C HIS A 178 15.54 3.94 2.29
N ALA A 179 16.68 4.44 1.79
CA ALA A 179 17.98 4.23 2.43
C ALA A 179 18.04 4.82 3.85
N LEU A 180 17.50 6.03 4.05
CA LEU A 180 17.41 6.66 5.37
C LEU A 180 16.49 5.86 6.30
N ALA A 181 15.35 5.36 5.82
CA ALA A 181 14.41 4.56 6.60
C ALA A 181 14.97 3.17 6.98
N LYS A 182 15.91 2.61 6.19
CA LYS A 182 16.55 1.31 6.46
C LYS A 182 17.77 1.37 7.38
N LEU A 183 18.17 2.55 7.85
CA LEU A 183 19.29 2.65 8.77
C LEU A 183 18.99 1.87 10.05
N ARG A 184 19.90 0.94 10.41
CA ARG A 184 19.76 0.13 11.64
C ARG A 184 19.99 0.94 12.91
N LEU A 185 20.63 2.10 12.79
CA LEU A 185 20.89 3.01 13.89
C LEU A 185 20.52 4.42 13.43
N HIS A 186 19.60 5.03 14.17
CA HIS A 186 19.19 6.40 13.95
C HIS A 186 19.87 7.33 14.97
N THR A 187 20.46 8.40 14.46
CA THR A 187 20.84 9.60 15.21
C THR A 187 19.80 10.70 15.01
N GLU A 188 19.78 11.72 15.87
CA GLU A 188 18.93 12.90 15.69
C GLU A 188 19.08 13.51 14.29
N THR A 189 20.32 13.58 13.79
CA THR A 189 20.61 14.09 12.44
C THR A 189 19.98 13.21 11.35
N SER A 190 20.10 11.88 11.46
CA SER A 190 19.50 10.97 10.47
C SER A 190 17.98 11.03 10.47
N LEU A 191 17.36 11.22 11.63
CA LEU A 191 15.91 11.40 11.76
C LEU A 191 15.47 12.71 11.11
N HIS A 192 16.23 13.79 11.33
CA HIS A 192 15.97 15.06 10.65
C HIS A 192 16.11 14.96 9.12
N PHE A 193 17.08 14.17 8.64
CA PHE A 193 17.21 13.91 7.20
C PHE A 193 16.05 13.09 6.64
N LEU A 194 15.63 12.03 7.34
CA LEU A 194 14.46 11.24 6.96
C LEU A 194 13.19 12.11 6.93
N ASP A 195 13.07 13.01 7.90
CA ASP A 195 11.94 13.92 8.01
C ASP A 195 11.89 14.96 6.88
N SER A 196 13.04 15.56 6.60
CA SER A 196 13.22 16.48 5.47
C SER A 196 12.98 15.76 4.14
N SER A 197 13.47 14.54 4.00
CA SER A 197 13.26 13.68 2.83
C SER A 197 11.78 13.35 2.63
N THR A 198 11.05 13.01 3.69
CA THR A 198 9.60 12.77 3.64
C THR A 198 8.85 13.99 3.10
N THR A 199 9.29 15.19 3.49
CA THR A 199 8.71 16.46 3.02
C THR A 199 8.98 16.68 1.54
N ARG A 200 10.23 16.51 1.10
CA ARG A 200 10.62 16.62 -0.32
C ARG A 200 9.92 15.58 -1.18
N LEU A 201 9.87 14.34 -0.74
CA LEU A 201 9.19 13.24 -1.42
C LEU A 201 7.72 13.57 -1.65
N GLY A 202 7.03 14.11 -0.64
CA GLY A 202 5.66 14.60 -0.80
C GLY A 202 5.52 15.70 -1.87
N CYS A 203 6.47 16.64 -1.93
CA CYS A 203 6.50 17.68 -2.97
C CYS A 203 6.74 17.08 -4.37
N LEU A 204 7.67 16.15 -4.49
CA LEU A 204 8.00 15.50 -5.76
C LEU A 204 6.86 14.64 -6.28
N PHE A 205 6.14 13.90 -5.43
CA PHE A 205 4.92 13.20 -5.85
C PHE A 205 3.84 14.15 -6.37
N ARG A 206 3.67 15.32 -5.74
CA ARG A 206 2.73 16.34 -6.23
C ARG A 206 3.18 16.91 -7.58
N ARG A 207 4.47 17.23 -7.72
CA ARG A 207 5.05 17.70 -8.98
C ARG A 207 4.92 16.66 -10.08
N PHE A 208 5.24 15.39 -9.78
CA PHE A 208 5.10 14.26 -10.68
C PHE A 208 3.67 14.12 -11.19
N LYS A 209 2.68 14.21 -10.29
CA LYS A 209 1.26 14.23 -10.68
C LYS A 209 0.98 15.35 -11.69
N THR A 210 1.30 16.59 -11.36
CA THR A 210 0.92 17.75 -12.18
C THR A 210 1.73 17.88 -13.48
N ALA A 211 3.01 17.48 -13.46
CA ALA A 211 3.93 17.68 -14.57
C ALA A 211 4.02 16.47 -15.51
N VAL A 212 3.70 15.27 -15.03
CA VAL A 212 3.80 14.03 -15.82
C VAL A 212 2.44 13.36 -15.95
N CYS A 213 1.81 12.98 -14.83
CA CYS A 213 0.57 12.18 -14.86
C CYS A 213 -0.59 12.92 -15.53
N ASP A 214 -0.73 14.22 -15.26
CA ASP A 214 -1.82 15.03 -15.85
C ASP A 214 -1.57 15.31 -17.35
N GLN A 215 -0.33 15.15 -17.84
CA GLN A 215 0.05 15.36 -19.25
C GLN A 215 -0.05 14.08 -20.09
N ILE A 216 0.10 12.91 -19.46
CA ILE A 216 0.13 11.62 -20.14
C ILE A 216 -1.11 10.84 -19.74
N ALA A 217 -2.02 10.63 -20.69
CA ALA A 217 -3.21 9.81 -20.49
C ALA A 217 -2.82 8.32 -20.34
N THR A 218 -2.50 7.91 -19.12
CA THR A 218 -2.18 6.52 -18.78
C THR A 218 -3.42 5.65 -18.89
N LYS A 219 -3.27 4.44 -19.42
CA LYS A 219 -4.28 3.39 -19.41
C LYS A 219 -3.85 2.27 -18.46
N ASP A 220 -4.83 1.55 -17.93
CA ASP A 220 -4.59 0.33 -17.16
C ASP A 220 -3.74 -0.62 -18.02
N LEU A 221 -2.76 -1.30 -17.41
CA LEU A 221 -2.00 -2.33 -18.11
C LEU A 221 -2.94 -3.49 -18.50
N PRO A 222 -2.65 -4.27 -19.55
CA PRO A 222 -3.51 -5.40 -19.95
C PRO A 222 -3.83 -6.38 -18.80
N SER A 223 -2.89 -6.55 -17.85
CA SER A 223 -3.11 -7.35 -16.64
C SER A 223 -4.08 -6.70 -15.65
N GLU A 224 -4.05 -5.38 -15.52
CA GLU A 224 -4.96 -4.61 -14.67
C GLU A 224 -6.36 -4.57 -15.26
N GLU A 225 -6.47 -4.37 -16.59
CA GLU A 225 -7.74 -4.45 -17.32
C GLU A 225 -8.39 -5.84 -17.15
N ALA A 226 -7.62 -6.91 -17.33
CA ALA A 226 -8.10 -8.27 -17.11
C ALA A 226 -8.49 -8.54 -15.65
N ALA A 227 -7.75 -7.99 -14.69
CA ALA A 227 -8.11 -8.09 -13.26
C ALA A 227 -9.40 -7.33 -12.95
N ARG A 228 -9.59 -6.13 -13.50
CA ARG A 228 -10.80 -5.33 -13.38
C ARG A 228 -12.00 -6.07 -13.99
N GLY A 229 -11.85 -6.61 -15.20
CA GLY A 229 -12.89 -7.42 -15.87
C GLY A 229 -13.32 -8.64 -15.06
N ARG A 230 -12.36 -9.32 -14.40
CA ARG A 230 -12.69 -10.43 -13.48
C ARG A 230 -13.45 -9.96 -12.24
N ARG A 231 -13.09 -8.80 -11.68
CA ARG A 231 -13.79 -8.23 -10.51
C ARG A 231 -15.21 -7.80 -10.87
N THR A 232 -15.41 -7.14 -12.00
CA THR A 232 -16.75 -6.73 -12.46
C THR A 232 -17.63 -7.94 -12.74
N ALA A 233 -17.10 -8.98 -13.40
CA ALA A 233 -17.80 -10.24 -13.62
C ALA A 233 -18.17 -10.94 -12.29
N ALA A 234 -17.25 -10.99 -11.33
CA ALA A 234 -17.50 -11.58 -10.02
C ALA A 234 -18.55 -10.80 -9.21
N SER A 235 -18.53 -9.46 -9.25
CA SER A 235 -19.54 -8.62 -8.61
C SER A 235 -20.92 -8.79 -9.26
N ALA A 236 -20.98 -8.90 -10.60
CA ALA A 236 -22.23 -9.16 -11.31
C ALA A 236 -22.81 -10.53 -10.97
N ALA A 237 -21.96 -11.57 -10.88
CA ALA A 237 -22.38 -12.91 -10.45
C ALA A 237 -22.89 -12.93 -9.00
N ARG A 238 -22.26 -12.18 -8.09
CA ARG A 238 -22.72 -12.02 -6.71
C ARG A 238 -24.07 -11.32 -6.62
N ALA A 239 -24.29 -10.27 -7.41
CA ALA A 239 -25.56 -9.55 -7.46
C ALA A 239 -26.72 -10.42 -7.99
N GLN A 240 -26.45 -11.36 -8.90
CA GLN A 240 -27.45 -12.31 -9.39
C GLN A 240 -27.78 -13.42 -8.37
N GLY A 241 -26.86 -13.76 -7.47
CA GLY A 241 -27.08 -14.78 -6.43
C GLY A 241 -27.97 -14.32 -5.27
N ASP A 242 -27.98 -13.04 -4.93
CA ASP A 242 -28.79 -12.47 -3.84
C ASP A 242 -30.28 -12.30 -4.19
N GLY A 243 -30.65 -12.40 -5.48
CA GLY A 243 -32.04 -12.29 -5.93
C GLY A 243 -32.91 -13.54 -5.70
N ASN A 244 -32.32 -14.67 -5.28
CA ASN A 244 -32.99 -15.97 -5.29
C ASN A 244 -33.07 -16.66 -3.91
N SER A 245 -33.30 -15.91 -2.83
CA SER A 245 -33.57 -16.46 -1.51
C SER A 245 -35.06 -16.37 -1.10
N ARG A 246 -35.74 -17.52 -1.29
CA ARG A 246 -36.97 -18.07 -0.66
C ARG A 246 -38.35 -17.48 -1.01
N PRO A 247 -39.26 -18.28 -1.64
CA PRO A 247 -40.69 -18.00 -1.55
C PRO A 247 -41.20 -18.33 -0.14
N ALA A 248 -42.10 -17.49 0.38
CA ALA A 248 -42.78 -17.68 1.66
C ALA A 248 -43.51 -19.02 1.69
N ALA A 249 -43.29 -19.82 2.74
CA ALA A 249 -44.04 -21.03 2.98
C ALA A 249 -45.52 -20.67 3.21
N ALA A 250 -46.37 -21.09 2.29
CA ALA A 250 -47.82 -20.99 2.39
C ALA A 250 -48.31 -21.76 3.63
N GLN A 251 -49.10 -21.09 4.46
CA GLN A 251 -49.85 -21.72 5.55
C GLN A 251 -50.95 -22.59 4.93
N THR A 252 -50.84 -23.91 5.08
CA THR A 252 -51.92 -24.84 4.75
C THR A 252 -52.80 -25.00 5.99
N GLY A 253 -54.05 -24.55 5.90
CA GLY A 253 -55.05 -24.63 6.96
C GLY A 253 -55.48 -26.06 7.28
N LEU A 254 -55.74 -26.30 8.57
CA LEU A 254 -56.51 -27.45 9.05
C LEU A 254 -58.01 -27.19 8.83
N ARG A 255 -58.66 -28.07 8.06
CA ARG A 255 -60.12 -28.25 8.07
C ARG A 255 -60.53 -29.03 9.32
N GLN A 256 -61.56 -28.54 10.01
CA GLN A 256 -62.70 -29.40 10.38
C GLN A 256 -63.68 -29.40 9.20
#